data_AF-A0A5R9B7N1-F1
#
_entry.id   AF-A0A5R9B7N1-F1
#
_cell.length_a   1.000
_cell.length_b   1.000
_cell.length_c   1.000
_cell.angle_alpha   90.00
_cell.angle_beta   90.00
_cell.angle_gamma   90.00
#
_symmetry.space_group_name_H-M   'P 1'
#
loop_
_entity.id
_entity.type
_entity.pdbx_description
1 polymer ?
#
loop_
_entity_poly.entity_id
_entity_poly.type
_entity_poly.pdbx_seq_one_letter_code
_entity_poly.pdbx_strand_id
1 'polypeptide(L)'
;MTFNTPDRKSRFLSFTAAEFQRRGTQQRKDLSNKTNVHQLLKDKTLGGTKIGLPQQHAVLTSTDEMTPEVLGDRVALKFAQGWSAKGVMLLERTGSDTYFDHMALRERTLEGIRAEQREVATRFRRENPAWIVEDLLTGAQPGAVPFDYKFYMFQGQIGMVAQIDRNSSPPRMVKLDGNLNPFIVGRDYTFRLKDLQPGVPVVPRSAVMLSRWAIELAKMTDAPFVRVDLYDTDKGPYFGEFTFSSGAEFRKTIRYSENMLKQFDTLFTDAEKTLNGENVDPPESWSTLLQSLDPEDLAAYPEIPVAEYERYAYFLYNRGSLGGARLAQAQERLAEGTTIPAVTEYLAEAHRAAGRRARKATHITRPLAERAARKIYRSVSQRVQRSG
;
A
#
# COMPACT_ATOMS: atom_id res chain seq x y z
N MET A 1 11.71 1.89 24.92
CA MET A 1 11.83 1.76 23.46
C MET A 1 12.02 3.14 22.86
N THR A 2 13.00 3.27 21.98
CA THR A 2 13.39 4.52 21.31
C THR A 2 12.97 4.46 19.84
N PHE A 3 12.49 5.57 19.30
CA PHE A 3 12.08 5.75 17.88
C PHE A 3 12.88 6.86 17.20
N ASN A 4 14.04 7.18 17.76
CA ASN A 4 14.87 8.33 17.41
C ASN A 4 16.25 7.93 16.88
N THR A 5 16.38 6.70 16.38
CA THR A 5 17.61 6.24 15.73
C THR A 5 17.97 7.19 14.59
N PRO A 6 19.13 7.85 14.64
CA PRO A 6 19.59 8.70 13.55
C PRO A 6 19.82 7.88 12.28
N ASP A 7 19.53 8.45 11.12
CA ASP A 7 19.63 7.75 9.82
C ASP A 7 21.00 7.10 9.64
N ARG A 8 22.09 7.79 10.00
CA ARG A 8 23.48 7.30 9.94
C ARG A 8 23.79 6.04 10.76
N LYS A 9 22.89 5.64 11.67
CA LYS A 9 23.04 4.44 12.50
C LYS A 9 22.34 3.22 11.92
N SER A 10 21.61 3.37 10.81
CA SER A 10 20.96 2.27 10.09
C SER A 10 21.34 2.33 8.62
N ARG A 11 21.77 1.20 8.05
CA ARG A 11 22.09 1.08 6.61
C ARG A 11 20.85 1.37 5.78
N PHE A 12 19.72 0.80 6.17
CA PHE A 12 18.42 1.02 5.52
C PHE A 12 18.01 2.51 5.52
N LEU A 13 18.06 3.19 6.68
CA LEU A 13 17.70 4.60 6.76
C LEU A 13 18.69 5.49 5.98
N SER A 14 19.98 5.18 6.05
CA SER A 14 21.02 5.89 5.30
C SER A 14 20.79 5.76 3.78
N PHE A 15 20.49 4.55 3.30
CA PHE A 15 20.18 4.30 1.90
C PHE A 15 18.94 5.07 1.43
N THR A 16 17.82 4.95 2.14
CA THR A 16 16.58 5.63 1.74
C THR A 16 16.72 7.16 1.74
N ALA A 17 17.50 7.72 2.66
CA ALA A 17 17.83 9.14 2.68
C ALA A 17 18.72 9.57 1.50
N ALA A 18 19.73 8.77 1.15
CA ALA A 18 20.59 9.01 0.00
C ALA A 18 19.82 8.92 -1.33
N GLU A 19 18.95 7.92 -1.47
CA GLU A 19 18.08 7.75 -2.64
C GLU A 19 17.13 8.92 -2.81
N PHE A 20 16.56 9.43 -1.71
CA PHE A 20 15.67 10.58 -1.77
C PHE A 20 16.36 11.83 -2.33
N GLN A 21 17.67 11.99 -2.06
CA GLN A 21 18.45 13.13 -2.51
C GLN A 21 19.03 12.96 -3.92
N ARG A 22 19.51 11.76 -4.26
CA ARG A 22 20.33 11.52 -5.46
C ARG A 22 19.62 10.72 -6.56
N ARG A 23 18.47 10.09 -6.24
CA ARG A 23 17.66 9.25 -7.15
C ARG A 23 18.40 8.05 -7.78
N GLY A 24 19.47 7.59 -7.15
CA GLY A 24 20.15 6.34 -7.52
C GLY A 24 20.77 6.31 -8.92
N THR A 25 20.91 5.08 -9.44
CA THR A 25 21.46 4.72 -10.76
C THR A 25 20.46 5.02 -11.88
N GLN A 26 20.89 4.88 -13.14
CA GLN A 26 19.97 5.06 -14.28
C GLN A 26 18.84 4.04 -14.27
N GLN A 27 19.13 2.76 -13.99
CA GLN A 27 18.11 1.72 -13.89
C GLN A 27 17.00 2.08 -12.91
N ARG A 28 17.35 2.63 -11.73
CA ARG A 28 16.36 3.06 -10.72
C ARG A 28 15.54 4.25 -11.17
N LYS A 29 16.14 5.19 -11.91
CA LYS A 29 15.40 6.30 -12.51
C LYS A 29 14.39 5.80 -13.54
N ASP A 30 14.78 4.83 -14.36
CA ASP A 30 13.92 4.24 -15.38
C ASP A 30 12.76 3.46 -14.74
N LEU A 31 13.05 2.64 -13.73
CA LEU A 31 12.04 1.86 -13.00
C LEU A 31 11.07 2.72 -12.18
N SER A 32 11.52 3.85 -11.64
CA SER A 32 10.64 4.79 -10.93
C SER A 32 9.92 5.78 -11.86
N ASN A 33 10.16 5.75 -13.17
CA ASN A 33 9.49 6.62 -14.12
C ASN A 33 8.11 6.07 -14.50
N LYS A 34 7.06 6.71 -13.97
CA LYS A 34 5.65 6.32 -14.17
C LYS A 34 5.21 6.28 -15.63
N THR A 35 5.79 7.11 -16.52
CA THR A 35 5.40 7.11 -17.94
C THR A 35 5.93 5.91 -18.71
N ASN A 36 7.00 5.28 -18.24
CA ASN A 36 7.75 4.28 -19.00
C ASN A 36 7.69 2.89 -18.35
N VAL A 37 7.54 2.81 -17.03
CA VAL A 37 7.60 1.54 -16.30
C VAL A 37 6.50 0.56 -16.71
N HIS A 38 5.29 1.03 -17.02
CA HIS A 38 4.23 0.15 -17.54
C HIS A 38 4.64 -0.50 -18.86
N GLN A 39 5.25 0.27 -19.77
CA GLN A 39 5.72 -0.23 -21.06
C GLN A 39 6.90 -1.22 -20.90
N LEU A 40 7.73 -1.08 -19.87
CA LEU A 40 8.78 -2.05 -19.54
C LEU A 40 8.21 -3.37 -19.00
N LEU A 41 7.10 -3.29 -18.27
CA LEU A 41 6.51 -4.44 -17.58
C LEU A 41 5.38 -5.13 -18.36
N LYS A 42 4.78 -4.51 -19.38
CA LYS A 42 3.54 -5.00 -20.02
C LYS A 42 3.59 -6.44 -20.55
N ASP A 43 4.78 -6.91 -20.92
CA ASP A 43 5.00 -8.25 -21.50
C ASP A 43 5.68 -9.19 -20.49
N LYS A 44 5.79 -8.79 -19.22
CA LYS A 44 6.37 -9.61 -18.17
C LYS A 44 5.36 -10.60 -17.62
N THR A 45 5.78 -11.86 -17.56
CA THR A 45 5.15 -12.92 -16.78
C THR A 45 5.94 -13.05 -15.47
N LEU A 46 5.25 -12.94 -14.34
CA LEU A 46 5.82 -13.05 -13.01
C LEU A 46 5.07 -14.13 -12.23
N GLY A 47 5.79 -15.09 -11.67
CA GLY A 47 5.18 -16.20 -10.93
C GLY A 47 4.15 -16.98 -11.75
N GLY A 48 4.42 -17.21 -13.04
CA GLY A 48 3.51 -17.95 -13.93
C GLY A 48 2.33 -17.12 -14.49
N THR A 49 2.13 -15.88 -14.07
CA THR A 49 1.01 -15.04 -14.54
C THR A 49 1.48 -13.75 -15.20
N LYS A 50 0.72 -13.24 -16.16
CA LYS A 50 0.99 -11.93 -16.76
C LYS A 50 0.78 -10.84 -15.70
N ILE A 51 1.72 -9.90 -15.59
CA ILE A 51 1.59 -8.80 -14.65
C ILE A 51 0.36 -7.93 -14.97
N GLY A 52 -0.39 -7.59 -13.93
CA GLY A 52 -1.54 -6.70 -14.00
C GLY A 52 -1.07 -5.25 -13.99
N LEU A 53 -1.47 -4.48 -15.00
CA LEU A 53 -1.21 -3.05 -15.12
C LEU A 53 -2.54 -2.33 -15.35
N PRO A 54 -2.80 -1.18 -14.69
CA PRO A 54 -3.94 -0.33 -15.04
C PRO A 54 -3.88 0.03 -16.52
N GLN A 55 -5.01 -0.03 -17.23
CA GLN A 55 -5.04 0.41 -18.62
C GLN A 55 -4.82 1.92 -18.66
N GLN A 56 -3.78 2.36 -19.37
CA GLN A 56 -3.52 3.77 -19.61
C GLN A 56 -4.34 4.23 -20.82
N HIS A 57 -5.28 5.14 -20.59
CA HIS A 57 -6.14 5.69 -21.65
C HIS A 57 -5.49 6.87 -22.36
N ALA A 58 -4.75 7.72 -21.62
CA ALA A 58 -4.09 8.89 -22.19
C ALA A 58 -2.85 9.32 -21.39
N VAL A 59 -1.92 9.97 -22.10
CA VAL A 59 -0.85 10.77 -21.50
C VAL A 59 -1.00 12.20 -21.99
N LEU A 60 -1.20 13.13 -21.07
CA LEU A 60 -1.49 14.54 -21.36
C LEU A 60 -0.25 15.38 -21.07
N THR A 61 -0.08 16.46 -21.82
CA THR A 61 1.02 17.43 -21.66
C THR A 61 0.55 18.78 -21.14
N SER A 62 -0.75 19.02 -21.11
CA SER A 62 -1.39 20.19 -20.52
C SER A 62 -2.63 19.80 -19.72
N THR A 63 -2.95 20.61 -18.70
CA THR A 63 -4.22 20.50 -17.98
C THR A 63 -5.43 20.79 -18.87
N ASP A 64 -5.25 21.54 -19.95
CA ASP A 64 -6.35 21.92 -20.83
C ASP A 64 -6.85 20.75 -21.68
N GLU A 65 -6.02 19.70 -21.83
CA GLU A 65 -6.38 18.42 -22.45
C GLU A 65 -7.26 17.54 -21.55
N MET A 66 -7.43 17.89 -20.27
CA MET A 66 -8.31 17.17 -19.35
C MET A 66 -9.77 17.53 -19.69
N THR A 67 -10.40 16.82 -20.63
CA THR A 67 -11.80 17.02 -21.02
C THR A 67 -12.70 15.94 -20.41
N PRO A 68 -14.04 16.15 -20.39
CA PRO A 68 -15.01 15.13 -20.02
C PRO A 68 -14.77 13.78 -20.72
N GLU A 69 -14.46 13.81 -22.02
CA GLU A 69 -14.26 12.62 -22.87
C GLU A 69 -12.96 11.91 -22.52
N VAL A 70 -11.89 12.65 -22.24
CA VAL A 70 -10.57 12.10 -21.87
C VAL A 70 -10.61 11.49 -20.47
N LEU A 71 -11.28 12.14 -19.51
CA LEU A 71 -11.40 11.62 -18.14
C LEU A 71 -12.45 10.52 -18.01
N GLY A 72 -13.37 10.39 -18.96
CA GLY A 72 -14.42 9.37 -18.94
C GLY A 72 -15.28 9.41 -17.67
N ASP A 73 -15.72 8.23 -17.23
CA ASP A 73 -16.61 8.07 -16.07
C ASP A 73 -15.88 7.75 -14.78
N ARG A 74 -14.79 6.99 -14.81
CA ARG A 74 -14.12 6.51 -13.60
C ARG A 74 -12.63 6.25 -13.84
N VAL A 75 -11.76 7.17 -13.40
CA VAL A 75 -10.33 7.16 -13.72
C VAL A 75 -9.44 7.56 -12.56
N ALA A 76 -8.20 7.07 -12.58
CA ALA A 76 -7.11 7.64 -11.80
C ALA A 76 -6.35 8.65 -12.68
N LEU A 77 -6.35 9.92 -12.26
CA LEU A 77 -5.57 10.99 -12.87
C LEU A 77 -4.30 11.21 -12.04
N LYS A 78 -3.13 11.03 -12.65
CA LYS A 78 -1.84 11.08 -11.95
C LYS A 78 -0.89 12.07 -12.61
N PHE A 79 -0.38 13.04 -11.86
CA PHE A 79 0.78 13.81 -12.29
C PHE A 79 2.03 12.92 -12.29
N ALA A 80 2.59 12.65 -13.47
CA ALA A 80 3.59 11.61 -13.69
C ALA A 80 4.89 11.84 -12.90
N GLN A 81 5.28 13.09 -12.71
CA GLN A 81 6.51 13.48 -12.01
C GLN A 81 6.30 13.80 -10.51
N GLY A 82 5.09 13.55 -9.99
CA GLY A 82 4.72 13.76 -8.59
C GLY A 82 5.25 12.69 -7.64
N TRP A 83 5.23 13.00 -6.33
CA TRP A 83 5.52 12.04 -5.25
C TRP A 83 4.56 12.19 -4.07
N SER A 84 4.49 11.17 -3.23
CA SER A 84 3.65 11.14 -2.01
C SER A 84 2.15 11.39 -2.28
N ALA A 85 1.62 10.78 -3.35
CA ALA A 85 0.25 10.93 -3.83
C ALA A 85 -0.17 12.37 -4.23
N LYS A 86 0.76 13.34 -4.24
CA LYS A 86 0.46 14.69 -4.73
C LYS A 86 0.27 14.67 -6.24
N GLY A 87 -0.84 15.24 -6.69
CA GLY A 87 -1.24 15.20 -8.10
C GLY A 87 -1.95 13.91 -8.50
N VAL A 88 -2.29 13.03 -7.54
CA VAL A 88 -3.14 11.87 -7.78
C VAL A 88 -4.57 12.22 -7.37
N MET A 89 -5.51 12.08 -8.30
CA MET A 89 -6.94 12.18 -8.08
C MET A 89 -7.61 10.89 -8.55
N LEU A 90 -8.62 10.43 -7.82
CA LEU A 90 -9.38 9.24 -8.15
C LEU A 90 -10.80 9.68 -8.43
N LEU A 91 -11.11 9.87 -9.70
CA LEU A 91 -12.27 10.62 -10.16
C LEU A 91 -13.37 9.67 -10.60
N GLU A 92 -14.60 9.97 -10.17
CA GLU A 92 -15.82 9.33 -10.64
C GLU A 92 -16.82 10.41 -11.06
N ARG A 93 -17.30 10.37 -12.29
CA ARG A 93 -18.18 11.38 -12.88
C ARG A 93 -19.53 11.40 -12.14
N THR A 94 -19.96 12.57 -11.72
CA THR A 94 -21.29 12.80 -11.11
C THR A 94 -22.20 13.69 -11.96
N GLY A 95 -21.66 14.33 -13.01
CA GLY A 95 -22.39 15.21 -13.92
C GLY A 95 -21.61 15.51 -15.21
N SER A 96 -22.01 16.53 -15.98
CA SER A 96 -21.34 16.89 -17.25
C SER A 96 -19.90 17.36 -17.05
N ASP A 97 -19.66 18.17 -16.01
CA ASP A 97 -18.36 18.74 -15.67
C ASP A 97 -18.04 18.58 -14.18
N THR A 98 -18.66 17.60 -13.52
CA THR A 98 -18.48 17.34 -12.09
C THR A 98 -18.06 15.90 -11.82
N TYR A 99 -17.15 15.74 -10.87
CA TYR A 99 -16.56 14.47 -10.47
C TYR A 99 -16.45 14.40 -8.95
N PHE A 100 -16.69 13.24 -8.37
CA PHE A 100 -16.28 12.93 -7.01
C PHE A 100 -14.81 12.49 -6.99
N ASP A 101 -13.99 13.15 -6.19
CA ASP A 101 -12.59 12.77 -5.97
C ASP A 101 -12.48 11.89 -4.71
N HIS A 102 -12.31 10.59 -4.90
CA HIS A 102 -12.18 9.59 -3.84
C HIS A 102 -10.92 9.79 -2.97
N MET A 103 -9.90 10.53 -3.43
CA MET A 103 -8.73 10.87 -2.60
C MET A 103 -9.02 12.00 -1.63
N ALA A 104 -9.72 13.04 -2.11
CA ALA A 104 -10.07 14.21 -1.29
C ALA A 104 -11.41 14.06 -0.57
N LEU A 105 -12.20 13.02 -0.91
CA LEU A 105 -13.55 12.75 -0.43
C LEU A 105 -14.50 13.94 -0.61
N ARG A 106 -14.48 14.54 -1.81
CA ARG A 106 -15.34 15.69 -2.16
C ARG A 106 -15.59 15.77 -3.66
N GLU A 107 -16.70 16.42 -4.02
CA GLU A 107 -16.96 16.80 -5.41
C GLU A 107 -16.01 17.90 -5.90
N ARG A 108 -15.75 17.87 -7.21
CA ARG A 108 -14.90 18.79 -7.97
C ARG A 108 -15.56 19.11 -9.29
N THR A 109 -15.42 20.35 -9.73
CA THR A 109 -15.66 20.71 -11.12
C THR A 109 -14.44 20.37 -11.98
N LEU A 110 -14.63 20.21 -13.28
CA LEU A 110 -13.53 20.01 -14.24
C LEU A 110 -12.48 21.12 -14.15
N GLU A 111 -12.92 22.38 -14.06
CA GLU A 111 -12.00 23.52 -13.90
C GLU A 111 -11.26 23.46 -12.56
N GLY A 112 -11.92 22.99 -11.50
CA GLY A 112 -11.28 22.76 -10.20
C GLY A 112 -10.20 21.69 -10.25
N ILE A 113 -10.42 20.61 -11.02
CA ILE A 113 -9.42 19.56 -11.27
C ILE A 113 -8.22 20.14 -12.00
N ARG A 114 -8.45 20.88 -13.09
CA ARG A 114 -7.39 21.52 -13.89
C ARG A 114 -6.56 22.50 -13.07
N ALA A 115 -7.23 23.38 -12.31
CA ALA A 115 -6.57 24.37 -11.46
C ALA A 115 -5.65 23.73 -10.41
N GLU A 116 -6.11 22.68 -9.73
CA GLU A 116 -5.30 21.98 -8.74
C GLU A 116 -4.12 21.23 -9.38
N GLN A 117 -4.32 20.58 -10.53
CA GLN A 117 -3.23 19.92 -11.26
C GLN A 117 -2.20 20.92 -11.78
N ARG A 118 -2.62 22.12 -12.19
CA ARG A 118 -1.73 23.22 -12.58
C ARG A 118 -0.91 23.74 -11.39
N GLU A 119 -1.54 23.87 -10.22
CA GLU A 119 -0.84 24.23 -8.97
C GLU A 119 0.18 23.16 -8.58
N VAL A 120 -0.19 21.88 -8.69
CA VAL A 120 0.72 20.75 -8.50
C VAL A 120 1.92 20.88 -9.43
N ALA A 121 1.73 20.95 -10.75
CA ALA A 121 2.82 21.06 -11.71
C ALA A 121 3.76 22.24 -11.39
N THR A 122 3.20 23.41 -11.05
CA THR A 122 3.94 24.61 -10.63
C THR A 122 4.80 24.33 -9.40
N ARG A 123 4.24 23.67 -8.37
CA ARG A 123 4.95 23.34 -7.14
C ARG A 123 6.12 22.37 -7.38
N PHE A 124 5.98 21.48 -8.35
CA PHE A 124 7.01 20.51 -8.72
C PHE A 124 8.07 21.09 -9.69
N ARG A 125 7.88 22.32 -10.19
CA ARG A 125 8.81 23.07 -11.06
C ARG A 125 9.33 22.23 -12.23
N ARG A 126 8.42 21.58 -12.95
CA ARG A 126 8.76 20.74 -14.11
C ARG A 126 8.60 21.53 -15.40
N GLU A 127 9.63 21.48 -16.25
CA GLU A 127 9.62 22.10 -17.58
C GLU A 127 8.65 21.38 -18.52
N ASN A 128 8.60 20.04 -18.44
CA ASN A 128 7.71 19.20 -19.24
C ASN A 128 6.79 18.39 -18.32
N PRO A 129 5.72 19.00 -17.79
CA PRO A 129 4.74 18.28 -16.97
C PRO A 129 4.01 17.24 -17.83
N ALA A 130 3.70 16.09 -17.23
CA ALA A 130 2.86 15.09 -17.87
C ALA A 130 1.84 14.53 -16.88
N TRP A 131 0.66 14.18 -17.40
CA TRP A 131 -0.39 13.52 -16.64
C TRP A 131 -0.77 12.20 -17.28
N ILE A 132 -1.06 11.21 -16.46
CA ILE A 132 -1.49 9.88 -16.88
C ILE A 132 -2.96 9.75 -16.48
N VAL A 133 -3.79 9.33 -17.44
CA VAL A 133 -5.18 8.93 -17.20
C VAL A 133 -5.25 7.42 -17.39
N GLU A 134 -5.63 6.71 -16.34
CA GLU A 134 -5.70 5.25 -16.33
C GLU A 134 -6.91 4.74 -15.54
N ASP A 135 -7.17 3.43 -15.64
CA ASP A 135 -8.23 2.76 -14.88
C ASP A 135 -8.20 3.11 -13.39
N LEU A 136 -9.35 3.47 -12.83
CA LEU A 136 -9.54 3.45 -11.38
C LEU A 136 -9.83 2.02 -10.92
N LEU A 137 -8.82 1.37 -10.36
CA LEU A 137 -8.92 0.00 -9.84
C LEU A 137 -10.01 -0.15 -8.77
N THR A 138 -10.60 -1.34 -8.69
CA THR A 138 -11.53 -1.80 -7.64
C THR A 138 -10.87 -2.90 -6.82
N GLY A 139 -11.31 -3.11 -5.58
CA GLY A 139 -10.77 -4.17 -4.73
C GLY A 139 -11.86 -4.81 -3.89
N ALA A 140 -11.56 -6.02 -3.41
CA ALA A 140 -12.45 -6.82 -2.55
C ALA A 140 -12.40 -6.39 -1.07
N GLN A 141 -11.63 -5.35 -0.72
CA GLN A 141 -11.56 -4.81 0.64
C GLN A 141 -12.64 -3.74 0.85
N PRO A 142 -13.01 -3.43 2.11
CA PRO A 142 -14.01 -2.41 2.38
C PRO A 142 -13.61 -1.03 1.86
N GLY A 143 -14.43 -0.44 0.99
CA GLY A 143 -14.22 0.89 0.43
C GLY A 143 -14.48 0.94 -1.08
N ALA A 144 -14.38 2.13 -1.66
CA ALA A 144 -14.50 2.35 -3.11
C ALA A 144 -13.14 2.22 -3.83
N VAL A 145 -12.04 2.40 -3.09
CA VAL A 145 -10.67 2.33 -3.58
C VAL A 145 -9.97 1.12 -2.94
N PRO A 146 -9.26 0.28 -3.72
CA PRO A 146 -8.53 -0.86 -3.19
C PRO A 146 -7.47 -0.43 -2.19
N PHE A 147 -7.12 -1.34 -1.29
CA PHE A 147 -6.00 -1.11 -0.38
C PHE A 147 -4.68 -1.15 -1.15
N ASP A 148 -3.77 -0.27 -0.74
CA ASP A 148 -2.43 -0.12 -1.30
C ASP A 148 -1.46 -0.90 -0.40
N TYR A 149 -0.85 -1.95 -0.95
CA TYR A 149 0.09 -2.82 -0.26
C TYR A 149 1.50 -2.54 -0.74
N LYS A 150 2.27 -1.86 0.12
CA LYS A 150 3.64 -1.45 -0.17
C LYS A 150 4.62 -2.43 0.44
N PHE A 151 5.16 -3.32 -0.36
CA PHE A 151 6.13 -4.34 0.05
C PHE A 151 7.51 -3.72 0.17
N TYR A 152 8.13 -3.83 1.34
CA TYR A 152 9.50 -3.40 1.59
C TYR A 152 10.41 -4.59 1.32
N MET A 153 11.09 -4.55 0.18
CA MET A 153 11.82 -5.68 -0.37
C MET A 153 13.33 -5.51 -0.21
N PHE A 154 13.99 -6.61 0.14
CA PHE A 154 15.44 -6.72 0.27
C PHE A 154 15.89 -7.93 -0.57
N GLN A 155 16.12 -7.72 -1.87
CA GLN A 155 16.56 -8.74 -2.85
C GLN A 155 15.88 -10.12 -2.70
N GLY A 156 14.55 -10.14 -2.82
CA GLY A 156 13.76 -11.38 -2.72
C GLY A 156 13.24 -11.72 -1.32
N GLN A 157 13.57 -10.92 -0.30
CA GLN A 157 12.98 -11.05 1.04
C GLN A 157 12.02 -9.89 1.34
N ILE A 158 10.82 -10.22 1.82
CA ILE A 158 9.86 -9.24 2.32
C ILE A 158 10.23 -8.90 3.77
N GLY A 159 10.70 -7.67 4.02
CA GLY A 159 10.96 -7.23 5.40
C GLY A 159 9.69 -6.76 6.12
N MET A 160 8.77 -6.14 5.38
CA MET A 160 7.52 -5.58 5.91
C MET A 160 6.56 -5.26 4.75
N VAL A 161 5.26 -5.24 5.03
CA VAL A 161 4.24 -4.70 4.12
C VAL A 161 3.54 -3.51 4.78
N ALA A 162 3.45 -2.37 4.11
CA ALA A 162 2.61 -1.26 4.54
C ALA A 162 1.26 -1.34 3.83
N GLN A 163 0.19 -1.61 4.58
CA GLN A 163 -1.18 -1.54 4.08
C GLN A 163 -1.71 -0.12 4.31
N ILE A 164 -2.14 0.54 3.23
CA ILE A 164 -2.72 1.88 3.27
C ILE A 164 -4.16 1.81 2.77
N ASP A 165 -5.07 2.25 3.63
CA ASP A 165 -6.47 2.45 3.30
C ASP A 165 -6.73 3.95 3.08
N ARG A 166 -7.11 4.28 1.84
CA ARG A 166 -7.36 5.65 1.36
C ARG A 166 -8.83 6.04 1.40
N ASN A 167 -9.72 5.16 1.85
CA ASN A 167 -11.15 5.41 1.98
C ASN A 167 -11.49 6.28 3.22
N SER A 168 -10.49 6.91 3.83
CA SER A 168 -10.64 7.85 4.94
C SER A 168 -9.60 8.96 4.87
N SER A 169 -9.90 10.12 5.46
CA SER A 169 -8.97 11.25 5.56
C SER A 169 -8.78 11.68 7.03
N PRO A 170 -7.54 11.73 7.56
CA PRO A 170 -6.30 11.16 7.00
C PRO A 170 -6.37 9.64 6.71
N PRO A 171 -5.52 9.11 5.81
CA PRO A 171 -5.54 7.70 5.47
C PRO A 171 -5.17 6.81 6.65
N ARG A 172 -5.71 5.60 6.66
CA ARG A 172 -5.44 4.59 7.68
C ARG A 172 -4.26 3.73 7.24
N MET A 173 -3.40 3.36 8.19
CA MET A 173 -2.23 2.55 7.92
C MET A 173 -2.05 1.42 8.94
N VAL A 174 -1.61 0.29 8.41
CA VAL A 174 -1.10 -0.86 9.16
C VAL A 174 0.26 -1.26 8.58
N LYS A 175 1.15 -1.75 9.44
CA LYS A 175 2.36 -2.45 8.99
C LYS A 175 2.24 -3.93 9.34
N LEU A 176 2.56 -4.79 8.40
CA LEU A 176 2.66 -6.24 8.55
C LEU A 176 4.14 -6.63 8.45
N ASP A 177 4.55 -7.69 9.13
CA ASP A 177 5.88 -8.27 8.97
C ASP A 177 6.01 -9.05 7.64
N GLY A 178 7.18 -9.62 7.39
CA GLY A 178 7.44 -10.44 6.20
C GLY A 178 6.55 -11.68 6.07
N ASN A 179 5.91 -12.09 7.17
CA ASN A 179 4.98 -13.21 7.26
C ASN A 179 3.51 -12.74 7.27
N LEU A 180 3.26 -11.47 6.90
CA LEU A 180 1.95 -10.83 6.85
C LEU A 180 1.24 -10.70 8.21
N ASN A 181 1.95 -10.91 9.33
CA ASN A 181 1.40 -10.70 10.66
C ASN A 181 1.46 -9.22 11.05
N PRO A 182 0.45 -8.67 11.73
CA PRO A 182 0.41 -7.26 12.03
C PRO A 182 1.41 -6.85 13.13
N PHE A 183 2.21 -5.83 12.82
CA PHE A 183 3.01 -5.12 13.81
C PHE A 183 2.14 -4.31 14.78
N ILE A 184 2.75 -3.93 15.91
CA ILE A 184 2.14 -3.19 17.00
C ILE A 184 2.62 -1.74 16.99
N VAL A 185 1.70 -0.82 16.70
CA VAL A 185 1.91 0.63 16.88
C VAL A 185 2.34 0.94 18.32
N GLY A 186 3.38 1.75 18.47
CA GLY A 186 3.98 2.12 19.77
C GLY A 186 5.01 1.13 20.29
N ARG A 187 5.09 -0.08 19.72
CA ARG A 187 6.14 -1.08 20.01
C ARG A 187 7.12 -1.20 18.85
N ASP A 188 6.58 -1.49 17.67
CA ASP A 188 7.36 -1.80 16.47
C ASP A 188 7.57 -0.54 15.63
N TYR A 189 6.53 0.28 15.49
CA TYR A 189 6.59 1.55 14.76
C TYR A 189 5.68 2.61 15.37
N THR A 190 5.93 3.87 15.05
CA THR A 190 5.06 5.02 15.36
C THR A 190 4.85 5.88 14.12
N PHE A 191 3.80 6.69 14.11
CA PHE A 191 3.52 7.64 13.05
C PHE A 191 2.89 8.91 13.59
N ARG A 192 2.91 9.98 12.78
CA ARG A 192 2.27 11.25 13.13
C ARG A 192 0.76 11.17 12.85
N LEU A 193 -0.04 11.31 13.91
CA LEU A 193 -1.51 11.20 13.85
C LEU A 193 -2.18 12.21 12.91
N LYS A 194 -1.55 13.36 12.65
CA LYS A 194 -2.07 14.36 11.70
C LYS A 194 -1.97 13.91 10.24
N ASP A 195 -1.04 13.00 9.94
CA ASP A 195 -0.77 12.53 8.59
C ASP A 195 -1.39 11.15 8.34
N LEU A 196 -1.57 10.34 9.39
CA LEU A 196 -2.00 8.94 9.31
C LEU A 196 -2.86 8.55 10.52
N GLN A 197 -3.83 7.67 10.31
CA GLN A 197 -4.63 7.04 11.35
C GLN A 197 -4.27 5.55 11.52
N PRO A 198 -4.46 4.95 12.71
CA PRO A 198 -4.39 3.50 12.86
C PRO A 198 -5.47 2.81 12.00
N GLY A 199 -5.08 1.81 11.21
CA GLY A 199 -6.00 0.98 10.43
C GLY A 199 -6.34 -0.36 11.07
N VAL A 200 -7.16 -1.15 10.37
CA VAL A 200 -7.42 -2.56 10.67
C VAL A 200 -6.57 -3.44 9.74
N PRO A 201 -5.79 -4.39 10.26
CA PRO A 201 -5.00 -5.28 9.40
C PRO A 201 -5.93 -6.14 8.56
N VAL A 202 -5.66 -6.19 7.26
CA VAL A 202 -6.35 -7.03 6.29
C VAL A 202 -5.28 -7.70 5.42
N VAL A 203 -5.14 -9.02 5.58
CA VAL A 203 -4.29 -9.83 4.70
C VAL A 203 -4.94 -9.82 3.30
N PRO A 204 -4.21 -9.46 2.23
CA PRO A 204 -4.78 -9.39 0.89
C PRO A 204 -5.41 -10.72 0.46
N ARG A 205 -6.45 -10.68 -0.37
CA ARG A 205 -7.04 -11.85 -1.00
C ARG A 205 -6.02 -12.55 -1.90
N SER A 206 -5.31 -11.77 -2.71
CA SER A 206 -4.30 -12.26 -3.65
C SER A 206 -2.89 -12.31 -3.02
N ALA A 207 -2.79 -12.61 -1.72
CA ALA A 207 -1.54 -12.50 -0.95
C ALA A 207 -0.38 -13.30 -1.55
N VAL A 208 -0.65 -14.50 -2.08
CA VAL A 208 0.36 -15.36 -2.73
C VAL A 208 0.98 -14.62 -3.92
N MET A 209 0.15 -14.19 -4.87
CA MET A 209 0.64 -13.57 -6.10
C MET A 209 1.19 -12.16 -5.89
N LEU A 210 0.63 -11.37 -4.96
CA LEU A 210 1.22 -10.08 -4.56
C LEU A 210 2.63 -10.26 -4.00
N SER A 211 2.81 -11.21 -3.07
CA SER A 211 4.13 -11.50 -2.49
C SER A 211 5.08 -12.03 -3.55
N ARG A 212 4.63 -12.94 -4.43
CA ARG A 212 5.46 -13.50 -5.49
C ARG A 212 5.92 -12.41 -6.48
N TRP A 213 5.02 -11.54 -6.92
CA TRP A 213 5.38 -10.43 -7.79
C TRP A 213 6.34 -9.46 -7.10
N ALA A 214 6.12 -9.12 -5.82
CA ALA A 214 7.04 -8.26 -5.09
C ALA A 214 8.46 -8.85 -5.02
N ILE A 215 8.59 -10.15 -4.79
CA ILE A 215 9.87 -10.89 -4.79
C ILE A 215 10.57 -10.79 -6.14
N GLU A 216 9.88 -11.10 -7.23
CA GLU A 216 10.48 -11.08 -8.58
C GLU A 216 10.81 -9.66 -9.04
N LEU A 217 9.90 -8.71 -8.84
CA LEU A 217 10.11 -7.30 -9.16
C LEU A 217 11.33 -6.72 -8.40
N ALA A 218 11.53 -7.10 -7.14
CA ALA A 218 12.69 -6.64 -6.37
C ALA A 218 14.02 -7.15 -6.94
N LYS A 219 14.06 -8.39 -7.42
CA LYS A 219 15.24 -9.00 -8.06
C LYS A 219 15.60 -8.37 -9.41
N MET A 220 14.68 -7.64 -10.03
CA MET A 220 14.94 -6.88 -11.25
C MET A 220 15.76 -5.60 -11.01
N THR A 221 16.00 -5.22 -9.75
CA THR A 221 16.63 -3.95 -9.39
C THR A 221 18.08 -4.14 -8.94
N ASP A 222 18.92 -3.12 -9.18
CA ASP A 222 20.29 -3.02 -8.68
C ASP A 222 20.40 -2.48 -7.24
N ALA A 223 19.29 -2.43 -6.49
CA ALA A 223 19.26 -1.88 -5.14
C ALA A 223 19.09 -2.94 -4.06
N PRO A 224 19.80 -2.82 -2.92
CA PRO A 224 19.58 -3.69 -1.77
C PRO A 224 18.21 -3.48 -1.13
N PHE A 225 17.57 -2.34 -1.38
CA PHE A 225 16.21 -2.06 -0.96
C PHE A 225 15.38 -1.45 -2.08
N VAL A 226 14.16 -1.95 -2.26
CA VAL A 226 13.12 -1.30 -3.05
C VAL A 226 11.77 -1.51 -2.40
N ARG A 227 10.93 -0.48 -2.43
CA ARG A 227 9.52 -0.63 -2.10
C ARG A 227 8.74 -0.90 -3.38
N VAL A 228 8.00 -2.00 -3.41
CA VAL A 228 7.11 -2.37 -4.52
C VAL A 228 5.68 -2.13 -4.08
N ASP A 229 5.00 -1.20 -4.76
CA ASP A 229 3.62 -0.86 -4.45
C ASP A 229 2.71 -1.68 -5.35
N LEU A 230 1.80 -2.44 -4.74
CA LEU A 230 0.85 -3.31 -5.41
C LEU A 230 -0.57 -3.06 -4.88
N TYR A 231 -1.56 -3.33 -5.72
CA TYR A 231 -2.98 -3.27 -5.38
C TYR A 231 -3.58 -4.67 -5.42
N ASP A 232 -4.40 -4.97 -4.42
CA ASP A 232 -5.18 -6.22 -4.36
C ASP A 232 -6.58 -5.95 -4.93
N THR A 233 -6.80 -6.33 -6.19
CA THR A 233 -8.07 -6.06 -6.89
C THR A 233 -9.01 -7.26 -6.85
N ASP A 234 -10.25 -7.06 -7.26
CA ASP A 234 -11.21 -8.15 -7.51
C ASP A 234 -10.75 -9.13 -8.62
N LYS A 235 -9.90 -8.66 -9.54
CA LYS A 235 -9.31 -9.40 -10.65
C LYS A 235 -7.89 -9.92 -10.35
N GLY A 236 -7.42 -9.79 -9.11
CA GLY A 236 -6.09 -10.19 -8.68
C GLY A 236 -5.11 -9.03 -8.50
N PRO A 237 -3.79 -9.28 -8.47
CA PRO A 237 -2.81 -8.25 -8.20
C PRO A 237 -2.61 -7.28 -9.37
N TYR A 238 -2.36 -6.00 -9.05
CA TYR A 238 -1.96 -4.98 -10.01
C TYR A 238 -0.71 -4.25 -9.51
N PHE A 239 0.21 -3.96 -10.42
CA PHE A 239 1.40 -3.18 -10.12
C PHE A 239 1.07 -1.68 -10.03
N GLY A 240 1.64 -1.01 -9.02
CA GLY A 240 1.50 0.42 -8.80
C GLY A 240 2.78 1.20 -9.12
N GLU A 241 3.86 0.99 -8.35
CA GLU A 241 5.13 1.68 -8.58
C GLU A 241 6.33 0.99 -7.93
N PHE A 242 7.52 1.24 -8.48
CA PHE A 242 8.79 1.08 -7.77
C PHE A 242 9.16 2.37 -7.03
N THR A 243 9.51 2.24 -5.75
CA THR A 243 10.00 3.36 -4.93
C THR A 243 11.28 2.97 -4.19
N PHE A 244 12.41 3.55 -4.62
CA PHE A 244 13.71 3.40 -3.94
C PHE A 244 13.90 4.37 -2.76
N SER A 245 13.14 5.46 -2.74
CA SER A 245 13.19 6.47 -1.69
C SER A 245 11.82 6.71 -1.07
N SER A 246 11.55 6.11 0.08
CA SER A 246 10.28 6.35 0.74
C SER A 246 10.31 7.67 1.53
N GLY A 247 9.48 8.62 1.12
CA GLY A 247 9.37 9.93 1.77
C GLY A 247 8.82 9.87 3.19
N ALA A 248 8.17 8.77 3.59
CA ALA A 248 7.60 8.60 4.93
C ALA A 248 8.69 8.49 6.02
N GLU A 249 9.77 7.77 5.73
CA GLU A 249 10.95 7.60 6.57
C GLU A 249 11.78 8.87 6.59
N PHE A 250 12.11 9.40 5.40
CA PHE A 250 12.92 10.61 5.27
C PHE A 250 12.29 11.82 5.98
N ARG A 251 10.97 12.01 5.85
CA ARG A 251 10.24 13.08 6.55
C ARG A 251 9.86 12.71 7.97
N LYS A 252 10.23 11.53 8.47
CA LYS A 252 9.89 11.01 9.81
C LYS A 252 8.39 11.00 10.10
N THR A 253 7.58 10.81 9.05
CA THR A 253 6.13 10.56 9.17
C THR A 253 5.89 9.23 9.86
N ILE A 254 6.78 8.28 9.61
CA ILE A 254 6.85 6.96 10.23
C ILE A 254 8.24 6.83 10.88
N ARG A 255 8.29 6.19 12.05
CA ARG A 255 9.53 5.85 12.74
C ARG A 255 9.46 4.40 13.22
N TYR A 256 10.55 3.68 13.06
CA TYR A 256 10.66 2.28 13.47
C TYR A 256 11.41 2.16 14.79
N SER A 257 11.12 1.10 15.55
CA SER A 257 11.88 0.74 16.73
C SER A 257 13.29 0.28 16.36
N GLU A 258 14.21 0.30 17.31
CA GLU A 258 15.58 -0.21 17.11
C GLU A 258 15.59 -1.68 16.65
N ASN A 259 14.68 -2.52 17.16
CA ASN A 259 14.58 -3.92 16.77
C ASN A 259 14.18 -4.08 15.29
N MET A 260 13.20 -3.30 14.82
CA MET A 260 12.80 -3.31 13.41
C MET A 260 13.94 -2.82 12.52
N LEU A 261 14.64 -1.75 12.92
CA LEU A 261 15.77 -1.24 12.15
C LEU A 261 16.92 -2.26 12.09
N LYS A 262 17.22 -2.96 13.19
CA LYS A 262 18.20 -4.03 13.20
C LYS A 262 17.83 -5.16 12.22
N GLN A 263 16.55 -5.53 12.17
CA GLN A 263 16.06 -6.53 11.21
C GLN A 263 16.22 -6.03 9.76
N PHE A 264 15.80 -4.80 9.47
CA PHE A 264 15.97 -4.21 8.13
C PHE A 264 17.45 -4.10 7.75
N ASP A 265 18.33 -3.71 8.65
CA ASP A 265 19.77 -3.61 8.38
C ASP A 265 20.42 -4.99 8.13
N THR A 266 19.89 -6.05 8.77
CA THR A 266 20.33 -7.44 8.51
C THR A 266 19.93 -7.84 7.10
N LEU A 267 18.63 -7.73 6.76
CA LEU A 267 18.12 -8.01 5.41
C LEU A 267 18.80 -7.17 4.33
N PHE A 268 19.10 -5.91 4.63
CA PHE A 268 19.82 -5.02 3.73
C PHE A 268 21.25 -5.50 3.46
N THR A 269 21.96 -5.93 4.50
CA THR A 269 23.32 -6.46 4.36
C THR A 269 23.32 -7.74 3.51
N ASP A 270 22.35 -8.61 3.74
CA ASP A 270 22.15 -9.84 2.97
C ASP A 270 21.81 -9.55 1.50
N ALA A 271 21.01 -8.51 1.25
CA ALA A 271 20.70 -8.05 -0.10
C ALA A 271 21.93 -7.47 -0.83
N GLU A 272 22.81 -6.73 -0.14
CA GLU A 272 24.07 -6.25 -0.71
C GLU A 272 25.00 -7.41 -1.09
N LYS A 273 25.15 -8.40 -0.20
CA LYS A 273 25.92 -9.62 -0.47
C LYS A 273 25.39 -10.35 -1.70
N THR A 274 24.07 -10.53 -1.77
CA THR A 274 23.40 -11.18 -2.91
C THR A 274 23.70 -10.42 -4.22
N LEU A 275 23.60 -9.08 -4.22
CA LEU A 275 23.92 -8.26 -5.40
C LEU A 275 25.40 -8.35 -5.82
N ASN A 276 26.30 -8.61 -4.88
CA ASN A 276 27.72 -8.85 -5.14
C ASN A 276 28.01 -10.31 -5.59
N GLY A 277 26.99 -11.15 -5.73
CA GLY A 277 27.13 -12.55 -6.12
C GLY A 277 27.58 -13.46 -4.97
N GLU A 278 27.54 -12.99 -3.73
CA GLU A 278 27.82 -13.82 -2.55
C GLU A 278 26.62 -14.72 -2.22
N ASN A 279 26.90 -15.94 -1.74
CA ASN A 279 25.86 -16.82 -1.25
C ASN A 279 25.36 -16.37 0.13
N VAL A 280 24.04 -16.31 0.31
CA VAL A 280 23.39 -15.94 1.57
C VAL A 280 22.31 -16.96 1.88
N ASP A 281 22.36 -17.55 3.07
CA ASP A 281 21.32 -18.46 3.52
C ASP A 281 20.03 -17.67 3.78
N PRO A 282 18.92 -17.99 3.07
CA PRO A 282 17.69 -17.25 3.27
C PRO A 282 17.07 -17.59 4.64
N PRO A 283 16.44 -16.61 5.33
CA PRO A 283 15.73 -16.88 6.57
C PRO A 283 14.52 -17.78 6.31
N GLU A 284 14.14 -18.61 7.27
CA GLU A 284 12.85 -19.33 7.21
C GLU A 284 11.71 -18.30 7.29
N SER A 285 11.01 -18.11 6.18
CA SER A 285 10.02 -17.05 6.04
C SER A 285 9.01 -17.37 4.94
N TRP A 286 7.93 -16.58 4.91
CA TRP A 286 6.98 -16.57 3.81
C TRP A 286 7.64 -16.38 2.44
N SER A 287 8.63 -15.48 2.37
CA SER A 287 9.34 -15.22 1.11
C SER A 287 10.14 -16.43 0.65
N THR A 288 10.75 -17.14 1.59
CA THR A 288 11.56 -18.33 1.31
C THR A 288 10.68 -19.51 0.88
N LEU A 289 9.53 -19.70 1.53
CA LEU A 289 8.53 -20.68 1.11
C LEU A 289 8.06 -20.42 -0.33
N LEU A 290 7.65 -19.18 -0.66
CA LEU A 290 7.19 -18.85 -2.02
C LEU A 290 8.29 -18.96 -3.08
N GLN A 291 9.55 -18.94 -2.69
CA GLN A 291 10.67 -19.10 -3.62
C GLN A 291 11.06 -20.57 -3.83
N SER A 292 10.71 -21.47 -2.90
CA SER A 292 10.97 -22.90 -3.03
C SER A 292 9.89 -23.67 -3.78
N LEU A 293 8.76 -23.02 -4.08
CA LEU A 293 7.62 -23.61 -4.79
C LEU A 293 7.66 -23.30 -6.29
N ASP A 294 7.02 -24.17 -7.08
CA ASP A 294 6.89 -23.99 -8.52
C ASP A 294 6.01 -22.77 -8.85
N PRO A 295 6.42 -21.88 -9.78
CA PRO A 295 5.61 -20.75 -10.19
C PRO A 295 4.20 -21.12 -10.69
N GLU A 296 4.03 -22.24 -11.37
CA GLU A 296 2.74 -22.70 -11.89
C GLU A 296 1.81 -23.13 -10.75
N ASP A 297 2.34 -23.81 -9.73
CA ASP A 297 1.58 -24.16 -8.51
C ASP A 297 1.10 -22.91 -7.77
N LEU A 298 1.95 -21.88 -7.67
CA LEU A 298 1.58 -20.60 -7.06
C LEU A 298 0.55 -19.83 -7.87
N ALA A 299 0.66 -19.82 -9.20
CA ALA A 299 -0.30 -19.21 -10.11
C ALA A 299 -1.67 -19.88 -10.05
N ALA A 300 -1.70 -21.20 -9.86
CA ALA A 300 -2.90 -22.01 -9.74
C ALA A 300 -3.46 -22.06 -8.31
N TYR A 301 -2.80 -21.42 -7.33
CA TYR A 301 -3.24 -21.46 -5.94
C TYR A 301 -4.65 -20.89 -5.79
N PRO A 302 -5.60 -21.65 -5.20
CA PRO A 302 -6.98 -21.19 -5.07
C PRO A 302 -7.08 -20.00 -4.12
N GLU A 303 -7.95 -19.06 -4.44
CA GLU A 303 -8.23 -17.87 -3.63
C GLU A 303 -9.63 -17.94 -3.02
N ILE A 304 -9.83 -17.27 -1.88
CA ILE A 304 -11.16 -17.14 -1.29
C ILE A 304 -12.07 -16.43 -2.31
N PRO A 305 -13.30 -16.94 -2.60
CA PRO A 305 -14.20 -16.28 -3.55
C PRO A 305 -14.45 -14.81 -3.18
N VAL A 306 -14.47 -13.91 -4.18
CA VAL A 306 -14.52 -12.45 -3.96
C VAL A 306 -15.64 -12.04 -3.01
N ALA A 307 -16.88 -12.46 -3.27
CA ALA A 307 -18.02 -12.11 -2.42
C ALA A 307 -17.90 -12.64 -0.97
N GLU A 308 -17.27 -13.81 -0.79
CA GLU A 308 -17.01 -14.36 0.55
C GLU A 308 -15.92 -13.56 1.27
N TYR A 309 -14.83 -13.25 0.58
CA TYR A 309 -13.73 -12.43 1.09
C TYR A 309 -14.23 -11.04 1.48
N GLU A 310 -14.96 -10.34 0.62
CA GLU A 310 -15.54 -9.02 0.88
C GLU A 310 -16.36 -9.01 2.16
N ARG A 311 -17.26 -9.98 2.31
CA ARG A 311 -18.11 -10.12 3.49
C ARG A 311 -17.27 -10.29 4.75
N TYR A 312 -16.28 -11.18 4.75
CA TYR A 312 -15.47 -11.44 5.94
C TYR A 312 -14.45 -10.34 6.23
N ALA A 313 -13.88 -9.71 5.21
CA ALA A 313 -13.04 -8.53 5.33
C ALA A 313 -13.84 -7.36 5.90
N TYR A 314 -15.08 -7.15 5.46
CA TYR A 314 -16.00 -6.19 6.05
C TYR A 314 -16.27 -6.48 7.53
N PHE A 315 -16.52 -7.74 7.89
CA PHE A 315 -16.65 -8.14 9.30
C PHE A 315 -15.36 -7.94 10.09
N LEU A 316 -14.19 -8.17 9.50
CA LEU A 316 -12.90 -7.94 10.18
C LEU A 316 -12.74 -6.44 10.45
N TYR A 317 -13.03 -5.63 9.45
CA TYR A 317 -12.90 -4.18 9.50
C TYR A 317 -13.86 -3.52 10.51
N ASN A 318 -15.09 -4.03 10.64
CA ASN A 318 -16.13 -3.43 11.49
C ASN A 318 -16.39 -4.17 12.81
N ARG A 319 -16.17 -5.48 12.86
CA ARG A 319 -16.47 -6.37 14.01
C ARG A 319 -15.23 -7.08 14.56
N GLY A 320 -14.04 -6.81 14.02
CA GLY A 320 -12.76 -7.26 14.57
C GLY A 320 -12.53 -8.77 14.47
N SER A 321 -12.31 -9.44 15.61
CA SER A 321 -11.79 -10.82 15.64
C SER A 321 -12.64 -11.86 14.91
N LEU A 322 -13.96 -11.67 14.83
CA LEU A 322 -14.83 -12.62 14.13
C LEU A 322 -14.52 -12.69 12.64
N GLY A 323 -14.29 -11.55 11.98
CA GLY A 323 -13.96 -11.54 10.55
C GLY A 323 -12.61 -12.21 10.27
N GLY A 324 -11.61 -11.99 11.13
CA GLY A 324 -10.30 -12.65 11.00
C GLY A 324 -10.39 -14.17 11.17
N ALA A 325 -11.23 -14.65 12.12
CA ALA A 325 -11.48 -16.08 12.27
C ALA A 325 -12.22 -16.68 11.05
N ARG A 326 -13.18 -15.96 10.47
CA ARG A 326 -13.90 -16.40 9.27
C ARG A 326 -13.00 -16.43 8.03
N LEU A 327 -12.12 -15.44 7.86
CA LEU A 327 -11.11 -15.45 6.79
C LEU A 327 -10.14 -16.63 6.97
N ALA A 328 -9.67 -16.90 8.19
CA ALA A 328 -8.81 -18.05 8.45
C ALA A 328 -9.50 -19.38 8.12
N GLN A 329 -10.76 -19.56 8.53
CA GLN A 329 -11.55 -20.74 8.17
C GLN A 329 -11.78 -20.85 6.66
N ALA A 330 -12.03 -19.75 5.98
CA ALA A 330 -12.17 -19.74 4.52
C ALA A 330 -10.87 -20.13 3.84
N GLN A 331 -9.73 -19.64 4.35
CA GLN A 331 -8.41 -20.00 3.87
C GLN A 331 -8.12 -21.49 4.09
N GLU A 332 -8.41 -22.04 5.27
CA GLU A 332 -8.23 -23.46 5.60
C GLU A 332 -9.00 -24.39 4.66
N ARG A 333 -10.22 -24.02 4.26
CA ARG A 333 -11.00 -24.82 3.29
C ARG A 333 -10.34 -24.93 1.92
N LEU A 334 -9.43 -24.03 1.57
CA LEU A 334 -8.69 -24.09 0.32
C LEU A 334 -7.61 -25.19 0.33
N ALA A 335 -7.25 -25.72 1.50
CA ALA A 335 -6.27 -26.80 1.63
C ALA A 335 -6.68 -28.07 0.86
N GLU A 336 -7.98 -28.33 0.71
CA GLU A 336 -8.51 -29.48 -0.03
C GLU A 336 -8.27 -29.36 -1.55
N GLY A 337 -8.02 -28.15 -2.06
CA GLY A 337 -7.89 -27.86 -3.48
C GLY A 337 -6.48 -27.48 -3.94
N THR A 338 -5.45 -27.70 -3.12
CA THR A 338 -4.08 -27.28 -3.43
C THR A 338 -3.04 -28.34 -3.11
N THR A 339 -1.94 -28.35 -3.88
CA THR A 339 -0.76 -29.20 -3.66
C THR A 339 0.21 -28.62 -2.65
N ILE A 340 -0.01 -27.38 -2.18
CA ILE A 340 0.92 -26.61 -1.34
C ILE A 340 0.28 -26.19 0.00
N PRO A 341 -0.10 -27.14 0.89
CA PRO A 341 -0.84 -26.85 2.13
C PRO A 341 -0.12 -25.92 3.10
N ALA A 342 1.22 -25.87 3.06
CA ALA A 342 2.01 -24.93 3.87
C ALA A 342 1.65 -23.46 3.58
N VAL A 343 1.28 -23.13 2.33
CA VAL A 343 0.82 -21.79 1.95
C VAL A 343 -0.51 -21.46 2.62
N THR A 344 -1.42 -22.43 2.64
CA THR A 344 -2.71 -22.30 3.32
C THR A 344 -2.56 -22.08 4.82
N GLU A 345 -1.68 -22.84 5.46
CA GLU A 345 -1.40 -22.70 6.90
C GLU A 345 -0.87 -21.30 7.23
N TYR A 346 0.09 -20.81 6.44
CA TYR A 346 0.70 -19.49 6.61
C TYR A 346 -0.35 -18.36 6.53
N LEU A 347 -1.19 -18.39 5.50
CA LEU A 347 -2.23 -17.37 5.29
C LEU A 347 -3.35 -17.47 6.33
N ALA A 348 -3.73 -18.68 6.73
CA ALA A 348 -4.72 -18.86 7.79
C ALA A 348 -4.22 -18.23 9.10
N GLU A 349 -2.96 -18.46 9.48
CA GLU A 349 -2.41 -17.84 10.68
C GLU A 349 -2.31 -16.30 10.57
N ALA A 350 -1.93 -15.77 9.41
CA ALA A 350 -1.93 -14.32 9.17
C ALA A 350 -3.33 -13.72 9.35
N HIS A 351 -4.38 -14.38 8.86
CA HIS A 351 -5.77 -13.97 9.08
C HIS A 351 -6.18 -14.02 10.56
N ARG A 352 -5.79 -15.07 11.31
CA ARG A 352 -6.02 -15.14 12.76
C ARG A 352 -5.31 -14.01 13.48
N ALA A 353 -4.06 -13.72 13.12
CA ALA A 353 -3.27 -12.63 13.70
C ALA A 353 -3.91 -11.26 13.44
N ALA A 354 -4.39 -11.03 12.21
CA ALA A 354 -5.17 -9.84 11.86
C ALA A 354 -6.43 -9.70 12.73
N GLY A 355 -7.20 -10.78 12.90
CA GLY A 355 -8.38 -10.81 13.77
C GLY A 355 -8.06 -10.48 15.24
N ARG A 356 -7.01 -11.10 15.81
CA ARG A 356 -6.55 -10.82 17.18
C ARG A 356 -6.16 -9.35 17.35
N ARG A 357 -5.59 -8.73 16.33
CA ARG A 357 -5.16 -7.32 16.36
C ARG A 357 -6.32 -6.36 16.19
N ALA A 358 -7.27 -6.65 15.29
CA ALA A 358 -8.44 -5.81 15.05
C ALA A 358 -9.28 -5.59 16.32
N ARG A 359 -9.37 -6.61 17.20
CA ARG A 359 -10.03 -6.53 18.52
C ARG A 359 -9.47 -5.44 19.44
N LYS A 360 -8.20 -5.05 19.30
CA LYS A 360 -7.56 -4.03 20.15
C LYS A 360 -7.71 -2.61 19.59
N ALA A 361 -7.90 -2.45 18.28
CA ALA A 361 -8.04 -1.14 17.64
C ALA A 361 -9.39 -0.46 17.96
N THR A 362 -10.47 -1.24 18.08
CA THR A 362 -11.82 -0.76 18.43
C THR A 362 -11.91 -0.19 19.85
N HIS A 363 -11.00 -0.57 20.76
CA HIS A 363 -10.92 0.00 22.11
C HIS A 363 -10.20 1.36 22.16
N ILE A 364 -9.36 1.68 21.17
CA ILE A 364 -8.60 2.95 21.12
C ILE A 364 -9.43 4.08 20.48
N THR A 365 -10.43 3.75 19.65
CA THR A 365 -11.27 4.74 18.95
C THR A 365 -12.48 5.22 19.74
N ARG A 366 -12.99 4.44 20.71
CA ARG A 366 -14.10 4.85 21.59
C ARG A 366 -13.83 6.11 22.45
N PRO A 367 -12.65 6.32 23.06
CA PRO A 367 -12.44 7.45 23.97
C PRO A 367 -12.44 8.82 23.30
N LEU A 368 -12.08 8.91 22.00
CA LEU A 368 -11.98 10.20 21.31
C LEU A 368 -13.34 10.72 20.84
N ALA A 369 -14.16 9.85 20.26
CA ALA A 369 -15.53 10.20 19.87
C ALA A 369 -16.41 10.51 21.09
N GLU A 370 -16.28 9.73 22.17
CA GLU A 370 -17.00 9.99 23.42
C GLU A 370 -16.53 11.28 24.12
N ARG A 371 -15.23 11.61 24.07
CA ARG A 371 -14.73 12.90 24.61
C ARG A 371 -15.20 14.09 23.79
N ALA A 372 -15.23 13.99 22.47
CA ALA A 372 -15.75 15.04 21.60
C ALA A 372 -17.27 15.24 21.81
N ALA A 373 -18.04 14.16 21.85
CA ALA A 373 -19.47 14.19 22.13
C ALA A 373 -19.79 14.74 23.52
N ARG A 374 -19.04 14.33 24.56
CA ARG A 374 -19.19 14.88 25.93
C ARG A 374 -18.82 16.37 26.02
N LYS A 375 -17.84 16.83 25.24
CA LYS A 375 -17.46 18.25 25.19
C LYS A 375 -18.55 19.09 24.52
N ILE A 376 -19.12 18.60 23.42
CA ILE A 376 -20.26 19.24 22.74
C ILE A 376 -21.47 19.26 23.67
N TYR A 377 -21.84 18.13 24.25
CA TYR A 377 -22.96 18.02 25.17
C TYR A 377 -22.84 18.97 26.38
N ARG A 378 -21.67 19.05 27.02
CA ARG A 378 -21.41 19.99 28.13
C ARG A 378 -21.48 21.45 27.69
N SER A 379 -21.02 21.78 26.48
CA SER A 379 -21.07 23.15 25.96
C SER A 379 -22.49 23.60 25.63
N VAL A 380 -23.34 22.68 25.17
CA VAL A 380 -24.76 22.93 24.89
C VAL A 380 -25.53 23.04 26.20
N SER A 381 -25.32 22.14 27.16
CA SER A 381 -26.00 22.19 28.45
C SER A 381 -25.67 23.46 29.26
N GLN A 382 -24.43 23.93 29.20
CA GLN A 382 -24.02 25.18 29.86
C GLN A 382 -24.55 26.45 29.18
N ARG A 383 -24.83 26.41 27.87
CA ARG A 383 -25.51 27.52 27.18
C ARG A 383 -26.99 27.57 27.54
N VAL A 384 -27.66 26.43 27.62
CA VAL A 384 -29.08 26.35 27.98
C VAL A 384 -29.31 26.85 29.43
N GLN A 385 -28.41 26.55 30.37
CA GLN A 385 -28.51 27.02 31.76
C GLN A 385 -28.18 28.51 31.99
N ARG A 386 -27.64 29.21 30.99
CA ARG A 386 -27.34 30.66 31.07
C ARG A 386 -28.34 31.52 30.31
N SER A 387 -29.32 30.91 29.65
CA SER A 387 -30.28 31.55 28.77
C SER A 387 -31.73 31.48 29.30
N GLY A 388 -31.92 30.93 30.50
CA GLY A 388 -33.15 30.97 31.29
C GLY A 388 -32.78 31.37 32.70
#